data_AF-A0A178IH04-F1
#
_entry.id   AF-A0A178IH04-F1
#
_cell.length_a   1.000
_cell.length_b   1.000
_cell.length_c   1.000
_cell.angle_alpha   90.00
_cell.angle_beta   90.00
_cell.angle_gamma   90.00
#
_symmetry.space_group_name_H-M   'P 1'
#
loop_
_entity.id
_entity.type
_entity.pdbx_description
1 polymer ?
#
loop_
_entity_poly.entity_id
_entity_poly.type
_entity_poly.pdbx_seq_one_letter_code
_entity_poly.pdbx_strand_id
1 'polypeptide(L)' 'MKTKDRISATLPDYIIQEIERCGALLELTKAEYLTAIAKKWFADGTPPVTPEEIILRKQAEKQPKISPQKKMI' A
#
# COMPACT_ATOMS: atom_id res chain seq x y z
N MET A 1 -28.72 1.25 -0.60
CA MET A 1 -27.90 1.46 -1.82
C MET A 1 -26.44 1.35 -1.42
N LYS A 2 -25.63 0.50 -2.09
CA LYS A 2 -24.16 0.54 -1.90
C LYS A 2 -23.65 1.75 -2.66
N THR A 3 -23.14 2.77 -1.97
CA THR A 3 -22.42 3.89 -2.57
C THR A 3 -21.16 3.34 -3.26
N LYS A 4 -21.03 3.58 -4.56
CA LYS A 4 -19.77 3.34 -5.27
C LYS A 4 -18.91 4.57 -5.06
N ASP A 5 -18.07 4.53 -4.04
CA ASP A 5 -17.11 5.60 -3.80
C ASP A 5 -16.07 5.60 -4.92
N ARG A 6 -15.97 6.72 -5.64
CA ARG A 6 -15.00 6.89 -6.72
C ARG A 6 -13.70 7.41 -6.12
N ILE A 7 -12.65 6.60 -6.20
CA ILE A 7 -11.31 6.99 -5.76
C ILE A 7 -10.52 7.51 -6.97
N SER A 8 -9.93 8.68 -6.82
CA SER A 8 -8.96 9.26 -7.75
C SER A 8 -7.58 9.14 -7.12
N ALA A 9 -6.63 8.58 -7.85
CA ALA A 9 -5.24 8.49 -7.43
C ALA A 9 -4.33 8.77 -8.62
N THR A 10 -3.25 9.52 -8.37
CA THR A 10 -2.16 9.70 -9.32
C THR A 10 -1.04 8.75 -8.94
N LEU A 11 -0.61 7.92 -9.88
CA LEU A 11 0.47 6.98 -9.70
C LEU A 11 1.61 7.32 -10.67
N PRO A 12 2.87 7.02 -10.33
CA PRO A 12 3.97 7.13 -11.28
C PRO A 12 3.74 6.26 -12.52
N ASP A 13 4.22 6.71 -13.69
CA ASP A 13 3.99 6.03 -14.98
C ASP A 13 4.47 4.58 -14.97
N TYR A 14 5.62 4.30 -14.37
CA TYR A 14 6.16 2.94 -14.30
C TYR A 14 5.26 1.98 -13.50
N ILE A 15 4.55 2.49 -12.49
CA ILE A 15 3.57 1.71 -11.72
C ILE A 15 2.33 1.44 -12.58
N ILE A 16 1.87 2.44 -13.34
CA ILE A 16 0.72 2.28 -14.24
C ILE A 16 1.01 1.22 -15.31
N GLN A 17 2.20 1.27 -15.92
CA GLN A 17 2.63 0.30 -16.92
C GLN A 17 2.67 -1.13 -16.33
N GLU A 18 3.18 -1.28 -15.12
CA GLU A 18 3.25 -2.59 -14.47
C GLU A 18 1.86 -3.14 -14.13
N ILE A 19 0.94 -2.27 -13.67
CA ILE A 19 -0.46 -2.62 -13.45
C ILE A 19 -1.12 -3.08 -14.75
N GLU A 20 -0.92 -2.36 -15.86
CA GLU A 20 -1.50 -2.71 -17.15
C GLU A 20 -0.91 -4.02 -17.70
N ARG A 21 0.40 -4.22 -17.54
CA ARG A 21 1.07 -5.48 -17.90
C ARG A 21 0.51 -6.66 -17.12
N CYS A 22 0.38 -6.53 -15.79
CA CYS A 22 -0.13 -7.60 -14.94
C CYS A 22 -1.63 -7.84 -15.13
N GLY A 23 -2.41 -6.78 -15.33
CA GLY A 23 -3.83 -6.88 -15.65
C GLY A 23 -4.06 -7.61 -16.97
N ALA A 24 -3.28 -7.28 -18.00
CA ALA A 24 -3.38 -7.94 -19.31
C ALA A 24 -3.11 -9.45 -19.24
N LEU A 25 -2.14 -9.89 -18.43
CA LEU A 25 -1.87 -11.33 -18.21
C LEU A 25 -3.04 -12.09 -17.59
N LEU A 26 -3.97 -11.38 -16.95
CA LEU A 26 -5.15 -11.93 -16.29
C LEU A 26 -6.45 -11.56 -17.00
N GLU A 27 -6.37 -10.94 -18.17
CA GLU A 27 -7.53 -10.40 -18.92
C GLU A 27 -8.37 -9.40 -18.11
N LEU A 28 -7.74 -8.65 -17.21
CA LEU A 28 -8.37 -7.65 -16.36
C LEU A 28 -8.05 -6.23 -16.83
N THR A 29 -9.03 -5.34 -16.70
CA THR A 29 -8.77 -3.90 -16.80
C THR A 29 -7.94 -3.42 -15.61
N LYS A 30 -7.25 -2.28 -15.76
CA LYS A 30 -6.51 -1.61 -14.67
C LYS A 30 -7.36 -1.46 -13.40
N ALA A 31 -8.62 -1.05 -13.55
CA ALA A 31 -9.52 -0.82 -12.42
C ALA A 31 -9.89 -2.13 -11.70
N GLU A 32 -10.14 -3.21 -12.46
CA GLU A 32 -10.44 -4.52 -11.89
C GLU A 32 -9.24 -5.12 -11.18
N TYR A 33 -8.05 -5.01 -11.79
CA TYR A 33 -6.80 -5.47 -11.19
C TYR A 33 -6.50 -4.74 -9.88
N LEU A 34 -6.59 -3.42 -9.86
CA LEU A 34 -6.43 -2.61 -8.65
C LEU A 34 -7.48 -2.96 -7.57
N THR A 35 -8.72 -3.21 -7.99
CA THR A 35 -9.79 -3.63 -7.05
C THR A 35 -9.49 -5.00 -6.44
N ALA A 36 -8.96 -5.94 -7.23
CA ALA A 36 -8.57 -7.26 -6.73
C ALA A 36 -7.43 -7.18 -5.72
N ILE A 37 -6.41 -6.36 -6.01
CA ILE A 37 -5.31 -6.06 -5.08
C ILE A 37 -5.85 -5.46 -3.78
N ALA A 38 -6.66 -4.40 -3.87
CA ALA A 38 -7.20 -3.73 -2.69
C ALA A 38 -8.03 -4.69 -1.83
N LYS A 39 -8.90 -5.50 -2.44
CA LYS A 39 -9.68 -6.52 -1.72
C LYS A 39 -8.80 -7.53 -0.99
N LYS A 40 -7.72 -7.97 -1.64
CA LYS A 40 -6.75 -8.88 -1.01
C LYS A 40 -6.09 -8.23 0.20
N TRP A 41 -5.65 -6.97 0.09
CA TRP A 41 -5.03 -6.24 1.21
C TRP A 41 -5.99 -6.04 2.37
N PHE A 42 -7.26 -5.73 2.08
CA PHE A 42 -8.30 -5.63 3.11
C PHE A 42 -8.57 -6.97 3.80
N ALA A 43 -8.57 -8.07 3.05
CA ALA A 43 -8.76 -9.41 3.60
C ALA A 43 -7.57 -9.87 4.46
N ASP A 44 -6.35 -9.57 4.03
CA ASP A 44 -5.11 -9.93 4.71
C ASP A 44 -4.82 -9.00 5.92
N GLY A 45 -5.59 -7.92 6.08
CA GLY A 45 -5.41 -6.91 7.13
C GLY A 45 -4.13 -6.08 6.99
N THR A 46 -3.34 -6.31 5.95
CA THR A 46 -2.07 -5.63 5.68
C THR A 46 -1.79 -5.57 4.17
N PRO A 47 -1.24 -4.46 3.65
CA PRO A 47 -0.61 -4.48 2.34
C PRO A 47 0.61 -5.42 2.39
N PRO A 48 0.94 -6.12 1.29
CA PRO A 48 2.08 -7.01 1.22
C PRO A 48 3.33 -6.20 1.56
N VAL A 49 3.98 -6.59 2.65
CA VAL A 49 5.21 -5.94 3.09
C VAL A 49 6.27 -6.31 2.08
N THR A 50 6.73 -5.35 1.29
CA THR A 50 7.88 -5.60 0.43
C THR A 50 9.10 -5.87 1.33
N PRO A 51 10.10 -6.65 0.88
CA PRO A 51 11.33 -6.84 1.65
C PRO A 51 11.95 -5.52 2.12
N GLU A 52 11.83 -4.47 1.31
CA GLU A 52 12.26 -3.11 1.62
C GLU A 52 11.48 -2.53 2.80
N GLU A 53 10.16 -2.73 2.87
CA GLU A 53 9.38 -2.27 4.01
C GLU A 53 9.66 -3.08 5.30
N ILE A 54 10.02 -4.35 5.18
CA ILE A 54 10.54 -5.13 6.33
C ILE A 54 11.84 -4.52 6.84
N ILE A 55 12.74 -4.12 5.94
CA ILE A 55 14.01 -3.47 6.28
C ILE A 55 13.74 -2.11 6.96
N LEU A 56 12.85 -1.28 6.41
CA LEU A 56 12.47 0.01 6.97
C LEU A 56 11.86 -0.13 8.38
N ARG A 57 10.96 -1.10 8.57
CA ARG A 57 10.37 -1.40 9.90
C ARG A 57 11.41 -1.85 10.92
N LYS A 58 12.31 -2.76 10.52
CA LYS A 58 13.43 -3.19 11.38
C LYS A 58 14.40 -2.07 11.72
N GLN A 59 14.60 -1.11 10.82
CA GLN A 59 15.43 0.08 11.09
C GLN A 59 14.71 1.04 12.04
N ALA A 60 13.41 1.24 11.89
CA ALA A 60 12.59 2.06 12.79
C ALA A 60 12.51 1.48 14.21
N GLU A 61 12.43 0.15 14.36
CA GLU A 61 12.45 -0.54 15.66
C GLU A 61 13.80 -0.46 16.39
N LYS A 62 14.89 -0.29 15.65
CA LYS A 62 16.25 -0.12 16.21
C LYS A 62 16.54 1.30 16.67
N GLN A 63 15.71 2.29 16.31
CA GLN A 63 15.86 3.63 16.86
C GLN A 63 15.24 3.65 18.28
N PRO A 64 16.01 4.05 19.32
CA PRO A 64 15.44 4.19 20.65
C PRO A 64 14.31 5.22 20.58
N LYS A 65 13.11 4.83 21.04
CA LYS A 65 11.99 5.76 21.24
C LYS A 65 12.50 6.89 22.13
N ILE A 66 12.75 8.05 21.52
CA ILE A 66 13.08 9.27 22.26
C ILE A 66 11.82 9.59 23.06
N SER A 67 11.77 9.16 24.32
CA SER A 67 10.68 9.53 25.22
C SER A 67 10.68 11.05 25.31
N PRO A 68 9.54 11.74 25.12
CA PRO A 68 9.52 13.18 25.27
C PRO A 68 9.93 13.50 26.72
N GLN A 69 11.07 14.17 26.88
CA GLN A 69 11.50 14.65 28.19
C GLN A 69 10.42 15.59 28.71
N LYS A 70 9.74 15.15 29.76
CA LYS A 70 8.83 15.97 30.56
C LYS A 70 9.66 17.12 31.13
N LYS A 71 9.60 18.30 30.51
CA LYS A 71 10.12 19.53 31.11
C LYS A 71 9.36 19.75 32.41
N MET A 72 9.99 19.43 33.53
CA MET A 72 9.57 19.92 34.84
C MET A 72 10.04 21.37 34.93
N ILE A 73 9.07 22.26 35.08
CA ILE A 73 9.23 23.67 35.43
C ILE A 73 9.41 23.74 36.95
#